data_AF-A0A0H2SMD5-F1
#
_entry.id   AF-A0A0H2SMD5-F1
#
_cell.length_a   1.000
_cell.length_b   1.000
_cell.length_c   1.000
_cell.angle_alpha   90.00
_cell.angle_beta   90.00
_cell.angle_gamma   90.00
#
_symmetry.space_group_name_H-M   'P 1'
#
loop_
_entity.id
_entity.type
_entity.pdbx_description
1 polymer ?
#
loop_
_entity_poly.entity_id
_entity_poly.type
_entity_poly.pdbx_seq_one_letter_code
_entity_poly.pdbx_strand_id
1 'polypeptide(L)'
;MPHQQQQTTQTQQSKPKRYVKPKSPILAFLWQKWLSFESTFALTMMESWEKVLILSLCAIMVTLLAIAIVSYLPHHISFLRQRASFYLSGQDMSSSFTAVTGKVEADSWMTTRGEL
;
A
#
# COMPACT_ATOMS: atom_id res chain seq x y z
N MET A 1 7.24 -65.28 -43.66
CA MET A 1 7.92 -64.16 -42.97
C MET A 1 6.99 -62.93 -42.98
N PRO A 2 6.05 -62.78 -42.03
CA PRO A 2 5.24 -61.56 -41.93
C PRO A 2 5.93 -60.52 -41.03
N HIS A 3 6.35 -59.41 -41.61
CA HIS A 3 6.79 -58.22 -40.89
C HIS A 3 5.57 -57.51 -40.27
N GLN A 4 5.14 -57.97 -39.11
CA GLN A 4 4.19 -57.28 -38.25
C GLN A 4 4.98 -56.46 -37.23
N GLN A 5 4.78 -55.14 -37.29
CA GLN A 5 4.80 -54.15 -36.20
C GLN A 5 5.48 -52.85 -36.63
N GLN A 6 4.81 -52.11 -37.52
CA GLN A 6 4.89 -50.67 -37.46
C GLN A 6 4.20 -50.24 -36.16
N GLN A 7 4.99 -50.12 -35.08
CA GLN A 7 4.60 -49.35 -33.92
C GLN A 7 4.48 -47.89 -34.36
N THR A 8 3.31 -47.54 -34.86
CA THR A 8 2.88 -46.15 -34.92
C THR A 8 2.71 -45.72 -33.47
N THR A 9 3.77 -45.16 -32.90
CA THR A 9 3.72 -44.35 -31.69
C THR A 9 2.76 -43.19 -31.98
N GLN A 10 1.48 -43.43 -31.71
CA GLN A 10 0.47 -42.40 -31.66
C GLN A 10 0.88 -41.47 -30.52
N THR A 11 1.46 -40.34 -30.93
CA THR A 11 1.58 -39.14 -30.13
C THR A 11 0.16 -38.81 -29.66
N GLN A 12 -0.15 -39.15 -28.41
CA GLN A 12 -1.36 -38.72 -27.74
C GLN A 12 -1.31 -37.19 -27.67
N GLN A 13 -1.84 -36.55 -28.71
CA GLN A 13 -2.22 -35.16 -28.72
C GLN A 13 -3.30 -34.97 -27.67
N SER A 14 -2.86 -34.79 -26.41
CA SER A 14 -3.73 -34.29 -25.36
C SER A 14 -4.16 -32.89 -25.78
N LYS A 15 -5.48 -32.73 -25.98
CA LYS A 15 -6.13 -31.47 -26.34
C LYS A 15 -5.49 -30.33 -25.54
N PRO A 16 -5.17 -29.17 -26.15
CA PRO A 16 -4.63 -28.05 -25.38
C PRO A 16 -5.62 -27.80 -24.24
N LYS A 17 -5.18 -28.00 -22.99
CA LYS A 17 -5.99 -27.70 -21.82
C LYS A 17 -6.25 -26.21 -21.88
N ARG A 18 -7.41 -25.83 -22.41
CA ARG A 18 -7.84 -24.44 -22.50
C ARG A 18 -7.80 -23.90 -21.08
N TYR A 19 -6.99 -22.89 -20.87
CA TYR A 19 -6.70 -22.37 -19.55
C TYR A 19 -8.01 -21.90 -18.89
N VAL A 20 -8.58 -22.72 -18.00
CA VAL A 20 -9.84 -22.42 -17.33
C VAL A 20 -9.51 -21.52 -16.16
N LYS A 21 -9.89 -20.24 -16.25
CA LYS A 21 -9.63 -19.28 -15.17
C LYS A 21 -10.25 -19.84 -13.87
N PRO A 22 -9.45 -20.11 -12.82
CA PRO A 22 -9.99 -20.60 -11.56
C PRO A 22 -10.99 -19.58 -11.00
N LYS A 23 -12.14 -20.07 -10.57
CA LYS A 23 -13.30 -19.23 -10.16
C LYS A 23 -13.03 -18.41 -8.89
N SER A 24 -11.99 -18.72 -8.13
CA SER A 24 -11.68 -17.97 -6.92
C SER A 24 -10.90 -16.69 -7.24
N PRO A 25 -11.34 -15.53 -6.74
CA PRO A 25 -10.70 -14.25 -7.02
C PRO A 25 -9.24 -14.23 -6.57
N ILE A 26 -8.93 -14.87 -5.44
CA ILE A 26 -7.58 -14.93 -4.88
C ILE A 26 -6.63 -15.74 -5.78
N LEU A 27 -7.04 -16.92 -6.25
CA LEU A 27 -6.20 -17.68 -7.20
C LEU A 27 -6.10 -16.96 -8.54
N ALA A 28 -7.14 -16.27 -9.01
CA ALA A 28 -7.07 -15.50 -10.25
C ALA A 28 -6.08 -14.34 -10.15
N PHE A 29 -6.01 -13.66 -9.00
CA PHE A 29 -5.02 -12.62 -8.72
C PHE A 29 -3.61 -13.19 -8.60
N LEU A 30 -3.42 -14.28 -7.86
CA LEU A 30 -2.12 -14.96 -7.77
C LEU A 30 -1.64 -15.45 -9.13
N TRP A 31 -2.55 -15.99 -9.95
CA TRP A 31 -2.27 -16.43 -11.30
C TRP A 31 -1.77 -15.28 -12.16
N GLN A 32 -2.49 -14.16 -12.16
CA GLN A 32 -2.06 -12.97 -12.91
C GLN A 32 -0.74 -12.40 -12.42
N LYS A 33 -0.48 -12.41 -11.10
CA LYS A 33 0.82 -11.98 -10.54
C LYS A 33 1.95 -12.94 -10.89
N TRP A 34 1.71 -14.26 -10.86
CA TRP A 34 2.66 -15.28 -11.32
C TRP A 34 3.01 -15.09 -12.79
N LEU A 35 2.00 -14.89 -13.66
CA LEU A 35 2.23 -14.67 -15.09
C LEU A 35 2.91 -13.33 -15.39
N SER A 36 2.59 -12.27 -14.64
CA SER A 36 3.31 -10.99 -14.77
C SER A 36 4.78 -11.12 -14.32
N PHE A 37 5.06 -12.00 -13.36
CA PHE A 37 6.41 -12.27 -12.89
C PHE A 37 7.28 -12.92 -13.97
N GLU A 38 6.70 -13.86 -14.72
CA GLU A 38 7.31 -14.52 -15.88
C GLU A 38 7.54 -13.55 -17.07
N SER A 39 6.74 -12.48 -17.15
CA SER A 39 6.74 -11.53 -18.26
C SER A 39 7.73 -10.36 -18.11
N THR A 40 8.35 -10.15 -16.93
CA THR A 40 9.33 -9.07 -16.74
C THR A 40 10.72 -9.56 -17.22
N PHE A 41 10.76 -9.90 -18.52
CA PHE A 41 11.82 -10.18 -19.50
C PHE A 41 13.28 -10.47 -19.04
N ALA A 42 13.80 -9.83 -18.00
CA ALA A 42 15.14 -10.08 -17.45
C ALA A 42 15.20 -11.33 -16.53
N LEU A 43 14.10 -11.68 -15.87
CA LEU A 43 14.05 -12.81 -14.94
C LEU A 43 14.00 -14.18 -15.63
N THR A 44 13.57 -14.21 -16.90
CA THR A 44 13.44 -15.44 -17.70
C THR A 44 14.75 -15.82 -18.39
N MET A 45 15.66 -14.86 -18.56
CA MET A 45 17.02 -15.08 -19.06
C MET A 45 17.99 -15.50 -17.94
N MET A 46 17.61 -15.28 -16.69
CA MET A 46 18.36 -15.60 -15.49
C MET A 46 17.99 -17.02 -15.02
N GLU A 47 18.94 -17.80 -14.49
CA GLU A 47 18.64 -19.19 -14.15
C GLU A 47 17.53 -19.27 -13.08
N SER A 48 16.73 -20.35 -13.15
CA SER A 48 15.54 -20.49 -12.30
C SER A 48 15.82 -20.54 -10.80
N TRP A 49 17.08 -20.70 -10.38
CA TRP A 49 17.50 -20.61 -8.98
C TRP A 49 17.98 -19.19 -8.61
N GLU A 50 18.60 -18.44 -9.52
CA GLU A 50 19.10 -17.08 -9.29
C GLU A 50 17.95 -16.10 -9.00
N LYS A 51 16.83 -16.25 -9.71
CA LYS A 51 15.60 -15.49 -9.46
C LYS A 51 15.07 -15.67 -8.02
N VAL A 52 15.26 -16.84 -7.42
CA VAL A 52 14.82 -17.12 -6.03
C VAL A 52 15.69 -16.36 -5.04
N LEU A 53 17.01 -16.28 -5.28
CA LEU A 53 17.92 -15.51 -4.44
C LEU A 53 17.62 -14.02 -4.47
N ILE A 54 17.43 -13.44 -5.66
CA ILE A 54 17.13 -12.01 -5.81
C ILE A 54 15.80 -11.66 -5.13
N LEU A 55 14.77 -12.50 -5.31
CA LEU A 55 13.50 -12.32 -4.63
C LEU A 55 13.63 -12.41 -3.12
N SER A 56 14.42 -13.35 -2.61
CA SER A 56 14.64 -13.48 -1.17
C SER A 56 15.36 -12.24 -0.61
N LEU A 57 16.38 -11.72 -1.30
CA LEU A 57 17.09 -10.50 -0.91
C LEU A 57 16.16 -9.28 -0.94
N CYS A 58 15.37 -9.14 -2.00
CA CYS A 58 14.39 -8.06 -2.11
C CYS A 58 13.34 -8.15 -1.00
N ALA A 59 12.83 -9.34 -0.70
CA ALA A 59 11.89 -9.56 0.40
C ALA A 59 12.51 -9.18 1.75
N ILE A 60 13.78 -9.51 1.98
CA ILE A 60 14.50 -9.11 3.19
C ILE A 60 14.62 -7.58 3.26
N MET A 61 14.99 -6.92 2.16
CA MET A 61 15.09 -5.45 2.08
C MET A 61 13.75 -4.77 2.35
N VAL A 62 12.67 -5.26 1.74
CA VAL A 62 11.31 -4.74 1.95
C VAL A 62 10.85 -4.98 3.39
N THR A 63 11.16 -6.14 3.97
CA THR A 63 10.82 -6.46 5.36
C THR A 63 11.57 -5.54 6.33
N LEU A 64 12.88 -5.36 6.13
CA LEU A 64 13.68 -4.41 6.89
C LEU A 64 13.13 -2.99 6.76
N LEU A 65 12.76 -2.57 5.55
CA LEU A 65 12.16 -1.26 5.31
C LEU A 65 10.81 -1.13 6.01
N ALA A 66 9.96 -2.17 5.99
CA ALA A 66 8.68 -2.18 6.69
C ALA A 66 8.86 -2.07 8.20
N ILE A 67 9.82 -2.81 8.78
CA ILE A 67 10.19 -2.70 10.20
C ILE A 67 10.70 -1.29 10.50
N ALA A 68 11.57 -0.74 9.65
CA ALA A 68 12.09 0.61 9.80
C ALA A 68 10.95 1.62 9.76
N ILE A 69 10.03 1.54 8.81
CA ILE A 69 8.85 2.41 8.73
C ILE A 69 8.02 2.30 10.01
N VAL A 70 7.66 1.09 10.44
CA VAL A 70 6.82 0.87 11.62
C VAL A 70 7.50 1.35 12.90
N SER A 71 8.82 1.25 13.01
CA SER A 71 9.59 1.69 14.18
C SER A 71 9.92 3.20 14.14
N TYR A 72 10.17 3.75 12.96
CA TYR A 72 10.60 5.13 12.75
C TYR A 72 9.42 6.09 12.70
N LEU A 73 8.32 5.74 12.03
CA LEU A 73 7.13 6.60 11.95
C LEU A 73 6.60 7.03 13.33
N PRO A 74 6.37 6.16 14.33
CA PRO A 74 5.84 6.62 15.62
C PRO A 74 6.79 7.60 16.31
N HIS A 75 8.11 7.43 16.15
CA HIS A 75 9.10 8.36 16.68
C HIS A 75 8.98 9.74 16.01
N HIS A 76 8.86 9.78 14.69
CA HIS A 76 8.72 11.04 13.93
C HIS A 76 7.36 11.72 14.15
N ILE A 77 6.27 10.96 14.24
CA ILE A 77 4.92 11.49 14.47
C ILE A 77 4.84 12.21 15.82
N SER A 78 5.55 11.75 16.85
CA SER A 78 5.58 12.43 18.15
C SER A 78 6.14 13.86 18.08
N PHE A 79 7.21 14.06 17.30
CA PHE A 79 7.82 15.37 17.09
C PHE A 79 6.94 16.28 16.23
N LEU A 80 6.35 15.74 15.16
CA LEU A 80 5.39 16.45 14.32
C LEU A 80 4.15 16.85 15.11
N ARG A 81 3.66 16.01 16.02
CA ARG A 81 2.52 16.30 16.89
C ARG A 81 2.80 17.50 17.80
N GLN A 82 3.98 17.57 18.42
CA GLN A 82 4.34 18.68 19.32
C GLN A 82 4.46 20.02 18.57
N ARG A 83 4.88 20.00 17.31
CA ARG A 83 4.84 21.18 16.44
C ARG A 83 3.42 21.49 15.96
N ALA A 84 2.65 20.48 15.55
CA ALA A 84 1.28 20.65 15.07
C ALA A 84 0.31 21.14 16.15
N SER A 85 0.51 20.75 17.42
CA SER A 85 -0.32 21.22 18.54
C SER A 85 -0.21 22.73 18.74
N PHE A 86 0.95 23.34 18.44
CA PHE A 86 1.09 24.79 18.51
C PHE A 86 0.21 25.49 17.46
N TYR A 87 0.12 24.91 16.25
CA TYR A 87 -0.70 25.46 15.18
C TYR A 87 -2.19 25.20 15.39
N LEU A 88 -2.61 24.02 15.85
CA LEU A 88 -4.01 23.77 16.17
C LEU A 88 -4.49 24.65 17.32
N SER A 89 -3.82 24.61 18.47
CA SER A 89 -4.28 25.33 19.67
C SER A 89 -4.15 26.84 19.56
N GLY A 90 -3.22 27.37 18.76
CA GLY A 90 -3.03 28.81 18.57
C GLY A 90 -4.17 29.48 17.79
N GLN A 91 -4.81 28.75 16.86
CA GLN A 91 -5.92 29.26 16.05
C GLN A 91 -7.19 29.38 16.91
N ASP A 92 -7.48 28.33 17.70
CA ASP A 92 -8.67 28.28 18.55
C ASP A 92 -8.59 29.32 19.69
N MET A 93 -7.41 29.55 20.26
CA MET A 93 -7.25 30.53 21.34
C MET A 93 -7.35 31.98 20.83
N SER A 94 -6.79 32.29 19.66
CA SER A 94 -6.85 33.64 19.06
C SER A 94 -8.28 34.04 18.70
N SER A 95 -9.03 33.14 18.06
CA SER A 95 -10.43 33.40 17.69
C SER A 95 -11.33 33.51 18.92
N SER A 96 -11.14 32.64 19.92
CA SER A 96 -11.96 32.67 21.15
C SER A 96 -11.66 33.90 22.01
N PHE A 97 -10.38 34.29 22.13
CA PHE A 97 -9.96 35.47 22.90
C PHE A 97 -10.47 36.77 22.26
N THR A 98 -10.41 36.88 20.93
CA THR A 98 -10.93 38.05 20.20
C THR A 98 -12.45 38.13 20.29
N ALA A 99 -13.16 36.99 20.22
CA ALA A 99 -14.61 36.94 20.34
C ALA A 99 -15.10 37.32 21.75
N VAL A 100 -14.44 36.84 22.81
CA VAL A 100 -14.77 37.19 24.20
C VAL A 100 -14.49 38.67 24.46
N THR A 101 -13.34 39.18 24.05
CA THR A 101 -12.97 40.59 24.25
C THR A 101 -13.94 41.53 23.53
N GLY A 102 -14.31 41.20 22.28
CA GLY A 102 -15.29 41.99 21.52
C GLY A 102 -16.68 41.98 22.14
N LYS A 103 -17.09 40.87 22.76
CA LYS A 103 -18.39 40.78 23.44
C LYS A 103 -18.42 41.56 24.77
N VAL A 104 -17.35 41.48 25.55
CA VAL A 104 -17.24 42.18 26.84
C VAL A 104 -17.20 43.70 26.64
N GLU A 105 -16.43 44.17 25.66
CA GLU A 105 -16.44 45.58 25.26
C GLU A 105 -17.84 45.99 24.78
N ALA A 106 -18.54 45.07 24.10
CA ALA A 106 -19.86 45.35 23.58
C ALA A 106 -20.92 45.61 24.66
N ASP A 107 -20.93 44.76 25.67
CA ASP A 107 -21.86 44.86 26.79
C ASP A 107 -21.57 46.09 27.68
N SER A 108 -20.29 46.50 27.76
CA SER A 108 -19.83 47.69 28.50
C SER A 108 -20.36 49.01 27.91
N TRP A 109 -20.31 49.16 26.58
CA TRP A 109 -20.81 50.38 25.93
C TRP A 109 -22.35 50.47 25.94
N MET A 110 -23.05 49.36 26.04
CA MET A 110 -24.52 49.33 26.19
C MET A 110 -24.96 49.83 27.55
N THR A 111 -24.26 49.41 28.61
CA THR A 111 -24.58 49.80 29.99
C THR A 111 -24.34 51.29 30.22
N THR A 112 -23.29 51.86 29.62
CA THR A 112 -22.94 53.28 29.79
C THR A 112 -23.87 54.24 29.02
N ARG A 113 -24.59 53.76 27.99
CA ARG A 113 -25.48 54.60 27.16
C ARG A 113 -26.97 54.54 27.54
N GLY A 114 -27.38 53.65 28.45
CA GLY A 114 -28.78 53.52 28.87
C GLY A 114 -29.19 54.36 30.10
N GLU A 115 -28.23 55.08 30.71
CA GLU A 115 -28.40 55.81 31.97
C GLU A 115 -28.58 57.34 31.78
N LEU A 116 -28.93 57.80 30.57
CA LEU A 116 -29.31 59.20 30.25
C LEU A 116 -30.68 59.24 29.57
#